data_AF-A0A9R0F3E9-F1
#
_entry.id   AF-A0A9R0F3E9-F1
#
_cell.length_a   1.000
_cell.length_b   1.000
_cell.length_c   1.000
_cell.angle_alpha   90.00
_cell.angle_beta   90.00
_cell.angle_gamma   90.00
#
_symmetry.space_group_name_H-M   'P 1'
#
loop_
_entity.id
_entity.type
_entity.pdbx_description
1 polymer ?
#
loop_
_entity_poly.entity_id
_entity_poly.type
_entity_poly.pdbx_seq_one_letter_code
_entity_poly.pdbx_strand_id
1 'polypeptide(L)'
;MIPQGQSSPDSEHNNQQANGIQQNHQTLQQVQQEQQNQAIQQQQNQLQQQLQQQNLQQALQQHNRTLQQTLQQQQQSQQETLQQMLQQHQQQQQQQHQQQQQQQQQQQQQQQQQQQQALQQSLQQTLQVSQAQAQAIVQAQAALQQQVAQTLQQQQQTLHEQLQAVQQQQIQAALQRQSATLQELQHQAQQQALLAQAQATVKQKMPRARAYNKPRGRMTAYAFFVQTCREEHKKKHPDENVVFAAFSKKCAERWNTMSEKEKQRFHEMAEQDKRRFDLEMQNYVPPKDMKVRGRKRQQMKDPNAPKRSLSAFFWFCNDERSKVKANNPEYTMGDIAKELGRRWAAADPETKSKYESLSEQDKARYDREMTAYKKGPLALTQQQAAVVPDVDEDGDFDAEEEYK
;
A
#
# COMPACT_ATOMS: atom_id res chain seq x y z
N MET A 1 25.79 -184.89 67.69
CA MET A 1 24.76 -185.94 67.84
C MET A 1 23.39 -185.31 67.55
N ILE A 2 22.56 -186.02 66.78
CA ILE A 2 21.08 -185.92 66.56
C ILE A 2 20.37 -185.96 67.96
N PRO A 3 19.11 -185.50 68.27
CA PRO A 3 17.82 -185.81 67.60
C PRO A 3 16.62 -184.81 67.75
N GLN A 4 15.38 -185.34 67.66
CA GLN A 4 14.09 -184.87 67.11
C GLN A 4 13.04 -184.26 68.07
N GLY A 5 11.97 -183.62 67.53
CA GLY A 5 10.56 -184.06 67.76
C GLY A 5 9.48 -183.14 68.43
N GLN A 6 8.46 -182.76 67.63
CA GLN A 6 6.97 -182.73 67.85
C GLN A 6 6.16 -181.61 68.64
N SER A 7 5.38 -180.83 67.85
CA SER A 7 3.90 -180.45 67.83
C SER A 7 3.03 -179.91 69.02
N SER A 8 2.46 -178.68 68.82
CA SER A 8 1.03 -178.13 68.83
C SER A 8 -0.08 -178.58 69.82
N PRO A 9 -1.28 -177.89 69.96
CA PRO A 9 -1.85 -176.65 69.32
C PRO A 9 -2.73 -175.64 70.19
N ASP A 10 -3.08 -174.49 69.56
CA ASP A 10 -4.35 -173.68 69.50
C ASP A 10 -4.86 -172.54 70.47
N SER A 11 -5.30 -171.43 69.80
CA SER A 11 -6.47 -170.51 70.02
C SER A 11 -6.42 -169.12 70.71
N GLU A 12 -6.60 -168.08 69.86
CA GLU A 12 -7.40 -166.82 69.96
C GLU A 12 -7.35 -165.86 71.18
N HIS A 13 -6.76 -164.65 71.00
CA HIS A 13 -7.43 -163.38 71.34
C HIS A 13 -6.83 -162.16 70.61
N ASN A 14 -7.70 -161.45 69.90
CA ASN A 14 -7.48 -160.31 69.01
C ASN A 14 -8.11 -159.04 69.66
N ASN A 15 -7.60 -157.84 69.32
CA ASN A 15 -8.40 -156.60 69.17
C ASN A 15 -8.48 -155.50 70.27
N GLN A 16 -7.44 -155.22 71.08
CA GLN A 16 -7.46 -154.00 71.93
C GLN A 16 -6.21 -153.12 71.94
N GLN A 17 -5.05 -153.62 71.53
CA GLN A 17 -3.79 -152.86 71.62
C GLN A 17 -3.39 -152.15 70.31
N ALA A 18 -4.01 -152.50 69.18
CA ALA A 18 -3.85 -151.79 67.91
C ALA A 18 -4.61 -150.45 67.86
N ASN A 19 -5.70 -150.31 68.64
CA ASN A 19 -6.50 -149.08 68.69
C ASN A 19 -5.77 -147.89 69.35
N GLY A 20 -4.93 -148.12 70.36
CA GLY A 20 -4.25 -147.03 71.09
C GLY A 20 -3.07 -146.38 70.34
N ILE A 21 -2.34 -147.16 69.52
CA ILE A 21 -1.26 -146.64 68.67
C ILE A 21 -1.86 -145.95 67.44
N GLN A 22 -2.94 -146.50 66.88
CA GLN A 22 -3.67 -145.87 65.80
C GLN A 22 -4.34 -144.56 66.24
N GLN A 23 -4.94 -144.52 67.44
CA GLN A 23 -5.48 -143.28 68.02
C GLN A 23 -4.39 -142.24 68.32
N ASN A 24 -3.27 -142.60 68.94
CA ASN A 24 -2.19 -141.64 69.20
C ASN A 24 -1.54 -141.11 67.92
N HIS A 25 -1.34 -141.97 66.91
CA HIS A 25 -0.87 -141.53 65.60
C HIS A 25 -1.89 -140.61 64.92
N GLN A 26 -3.18 -140.95 65.01
CA GLN A 26 -4.27 -140.15 64.49
C GLN A 26 -4.39 -138.80 65.21
N THR A 27 -4.21 -138.74 66.54
CA THR A 27 -4.20 -137.50 67.33
C THR A 27 -2.98 -136.64 67.00
N LEU A 28 -1.78 -137.21 66.89
CA LEU A 28 -0.59 -136.46 66.49
C LEU A 28 -0.74 -135.90 65.06
N GLN A 29 -1.30 -136.68 64.15
CA GLN A 29 -1.61 -136.26 62.79
C GLN A 29 -2.69 -135.19 62.76
N GLN A 30 -3.68 -135.26 63.66
CA GLN A 30 -4.74 -134.25 63.82
C GLN A 30 -4.19 -132.94 64.39
N VAL A 31 -3.33 -132.98 65.41
CA VAL A 31 -2.63 -131.81 65.97
C VAL A 31 -1.69 -131.20 64.92
N GLN A 32 -1.00 -132.03 64.14
CA GLN A 32 -0.14 -131.55 63.06
C GLN A 32 -0.95 -130.91 61.94
N GLN A 33 -2.09 -131.50 61.56
CA GLN A 33 -3.05 -130.93 60.61
C GLN A 33 -3.63 -129.61 61.13
N GLU A 34 -3.92 -129.52 62.42
CA GLU A 34 -4.49 -128.33 63.06
C GLU A 34 -3.46 -127.21 63.19
N GLN A 35 -2.19 -127.52 63.50
CA GLN A 35 -1.08 -126.57 63.40
C GLN A 35 -0.87 -126.09 61.97
N GLN A 36 -0.95 -127.00 61.00
CA GLN A 36 -0.82 -126.65 59.58
C GLN A 36 -1.98 -125.75 59.14
N ASN A 37 -3.20 -126.04 59.58
CA ASN A 37 -4.37 -125.20 59.35
C ASN A 37 -4.26 -123.84 60.05
N GLN A 38 -3.76 -123.78 61.29
CA GLN A 38 -3.50 -122.50 61.98
C GLN A 38 -2.40 -121.69 61.29
N ALA A 39 -1.32 -122.32 60.84
CA ALA A 39 -0.25 -121.65 60.09
C ALA A 39 -0.75 -121.11 58.75
N ILE A 40 -1.59 -121.88 58.03
CA ILE A 40 -2.25 -121.43 56.80
C ILE A 40 -3.19 -120.26 57.09
N GLN A 41 -3.99 -120.32 58.17
CA GLN A 41 -4.88 -119.23 58.56
C GLN A 41 -4.11 -117.96 58.93
N GLN A 42 -3.01 -118.09 59.66
CA GLN A 42 -2.13 -116.97 59.99
C GLN A 42 -1.50 -116.37 58.73
N GLN A 43 -1.03 -117.20 57.81
CA GLN A 43 -0.48 -116.75 56.52
C GLN A 43 -1.56 -116.03 55.68
N GLN A 44 -2.78 -116.56 55.63
CA GLN A 44 -3.91 -115.91 54.95
C GLN A 44 -4.24 -114.55 55.58
N ASN A 45 -4.30 -114.47 56.91
CA ASN A 45 -4.54 -113.21 57.62
C ASN A 45 -3.42 -112.18 57.37
N GLN A 46 -2.16 -112.63 57.33
CA GLN A 46 -1.00 -111.77 57.09
C GLN A 46 -0.96 -111.27 55.65
N LEU A 47 -1.27 -112.14 54.67
CA LEU A 47 -1.40 -111.76 53.26
C LEU A 47 -2.57 -110.80 53.06
N GLN A 48 -3.70 -111.03 53.73
CA GLN A 48 -4.86 -110.13 53.69
C GLN A 48 -4.53 -108.75 54.26
N GLN A 49 -3.79 -108.69 55.37
CA GLN A 49 -3.30 -107.44 55.95
C GLN A 49 -2.30 -106.73 55.02
N GLN A 50 -1.41 -107.47 54.37
CA GLN A 50 -0.45 -106.91 53.40
C GLN A 50 -1.18 -106.35 52.17
N LEU A 51 -2.18 -107.07 51.65
CA LEU A 51 -3.01 -106.61 50.54
C LEU A 51 -3.80 -105.35 50.92
N GLN A 52 -4.32 -105.28 52.16
CA GLN A 52 -5.02 -104.10 52.67
C GLN A 52 -4.09 -102.89 52.79
N GLN A 53 -2.85 -103.07 53.28
CA GLN A 53 -1.84 -102.02 53.31
C GLN A 53 -1.44 -101.56 51.91
N GLN A 54 -1.25 -102.48 50.97
CA GLN A 54 -0.92 -102.17 49.58
C GLN A 54 -2.05 -101.36 48.92
N ASN A 55 -3.31 -101.77 49.10
CA ASN A 55 -4.47 -101.04 48.61
C ASN A 55 -4.55 -99.63 49.19
N LEU A 56 -4.30 -99.46 50.51
CA LEU A 56 -4.29 -98.15 51.16
C LEU A 56 -3.17 -97.26 50.62
N GLN A 57 -1.97 -97.83 50.42
CA GLN A 57 -0.83 -97.11 49.88
C GLN A 57 -1.06 -96.68 48.43
N GLN A 58 -1.69 -97.54 47.62
CA GLN A 58 -2.08 -97.21 46.25
C GLN A 58 -3.16 -96.11 46.23
N ALA A 59 -4.14 -96.16 47.13
CA ALA A 59 -5.15 -95.11 47.27
C ALA A 59 -4.52 -93.76 47.68
N LEU A 60 -3.56 -93.75 48.60
CA LEU A 60 -2.83 -92.55 49.00
C LEU A 60 -1.97 -91.99 47.85
N GLN A 61 -1.33 -92.85 47.06
CA GLN A 61 -0.56 -92.43 45.88
C GLN A 61 -1.47 -91.84 44.80
N GLN A 62 -2.63 -92.45 44.55
CA GLN A 62 -3.63 -91.92 43.62
C GLN A 62 -4.16 -90.57 44.10
N HIS A 63 -4.53 -90.46 45.39
CA HIS A 63 -4.98 -89.21 45.96
C HIS A 63 -3.93 -88.10 45.86
N ASN A 64 -2.66 -88.40 46.16
CA ASN A 64 -1.56 -87.44 45.98
C ASN A 64 -1.37 -87.03 44.52
N ARG A 65 -1.44 -87.97 43.56
CA ARG A 65 -1.38 -87.64 42.13
C ARG A 65 -2.55 -86.74 41.72
N THR A 66 -3.76 -87.05 42.14
CA THR A 66 -4.95 -86.25 41.85
C THR A 66 -4.86 -84.86 42.46
N LEU A 67 -4.38 -84.74 43.70
CA LEU A 67 -4.16 -83.45 44.35
C LEU A 67 -3.14 -82.61 43.59
N GLN A 68 -2.02 -83.23 43.18
CA GLN A 68 -0.96 -82.57 42.42
C GLN A 68 -1.44 -82.11 41.04
N GLN A 69 -2.22 -82.93 40.34
CA GLN A 69 -2.86 -82.56 39.07
C GLN A 69 -3.86 -81.42 39.25
N THR A 70 -4.70 -81.48 40.29
CA THR A 70 -5.69 -80.43 40.58
C THR A 70 -5.01 -79.11 40.91
N LEU A 71 -3.94 -79.13 41.70
CA LEU A 71 -3.17 -77.94 42.05
C LEU A 71 -2.49 -77.34 40.79
N GLN A 72 -1.91 -78.19 39.95
CA GLN A 72 -1.27 -77.74 38.71
C GLN A 72 -2.27 -77.16 37.72
N GLN A 73 -3.44 -77.79 37.58
CA GLN A 73 -4.53 -77.29 36.73
C GLN A 73 -5.10 -75.96 37.27
N GLN A 74 -5.25 -75.82 38.59
CA GLN A 74 -5.64 -74.57 39.23
C GLN A 74 -4.60 -73.46 38.97
N GLN A 75 -3.31 -73.78 39.07
CA GLN A 75 -2.22 -72.82 38.83
C GLN A 75 -2.16 -72.38 37.36
N GLN A 76 -2.35 -73.31 36.41
CA GLN A 76 -2.45 -73.00 34.98
C GLN A 76 -3.67 -72.14 34.67
N SER A 77 -4.84 -72.50 35.19
CA SER A 77 -6.07 -71.71 35.01
C SER A 77 -5.93 -70.29 35.55
N GLN A 78 -5.29 -70.11 36.71
CA GLN A 78 -4.99 -68.78 37.25
C GLN A 78 -4.02 -68.00 36.36
N GLN A 79 -2.96 -68.64 35.83
CA GLN A 79 -2.04 -68.01 34.88
C GLN A 79 -2.73 -67.57 33.59
N GLU A 80 -3.56 -68.44 33.00
CA GLU A 80 -4.34 -68.12 31.79
C GLU A 80 -5.30 -66.95 32.05
N THR A 81 -5.98 -66.95 33.19
CA THR A 81 -6.87 -65.86 33.59
C THR A 81 -6.10 -64.54 33.73
N LEU A 82 -4.93 -64.56 34.36
CA LEU A 82 -4.08 -63.37 34.52
C LEU A 82 -3.56 -62.87 33.16
N GLN A 83 -3.16 -63.80 32.29
CA GLN A 83 -2.68 -63.48 30.95
C GLN A 83 -3.79 -62.89 30.07
N GLN A 84 -5.01 -63.43 30.17
CA GLN A 84 -6.18 -62.89 29.50
C GLN A 84 -6.54 -61.49 30.01
N MET A 85 -6.47 -61.26 31.34
CA MET A 85 -6.69 -59.93 31.93
C MET A 85 -5.62 -58.93 31.46
N LEU A 86 -4.35 -59.32 31.44
CA LEU A 86 -3.25 -58.47 30.96
C LEU A 86 -3.43 -58.12 29.47
N GLN A 87 -3.81 -59.10 28.65
CA GLN A 87 -4.04 -58.88 27.23
C GLN A 87 -5.25 -57.96 26.99
N GLN A 88 -6.34 -58.15 27.74
CA GLN A 88 -7.51 -57.28 27.67
C GLN A 88 -7.17 -55.85 28.12
N HIS A 89 -6.38 -55.69 29.19
CA HIS A 89 -5.91 -54.39 29.63
C HIS A 89 -5.02 -53.70 28.59
N GLN A 90 -4.08 -54.43 27.97
CA GLN A 90 -3.24 -53.90 26.91
C GLN A 90 -4.07 -53.48 25.69
N GLN A 91 -5.06 -54.27 25.31
CA GLN A 91 -5.98 -53.93 24.22
C GLN A 91 -6.82 -52.69 24.56
N GLN A 92 -7.28 -52.57 25.81
CA GLN A 92 -7.99 -51.37 26.28
C GLN A 92 -7.10 -50.12 26.23
N GLN A 93 -5.84 -50.23 26.65
CA GLN A 93 -4.88 -49.12 26.54
C GLN A 93 -4.63 -48.71 25.08
N GLN A 94 -4.48 -49.67 24.17
CA GLN A 94 -4.32 -49.38 22.74
C GLN A 94 -5.55 -48.68 22.17
N GLN A 95 -6.77 -49.13 22.53
CA GLN A 95 -8.01 -48.48 22.12
C GLN A 95 -8.11 -47.05 22.66
N GLN A 96 -7.79 -46.83 23.93
CA GLN A 96 -7.77 -45.49 24.52
C GLN A 96 -6.75 -44.57 23.82
N HIS A 97 -5.55 -45.07 23.55
CA HIS A 97 -4.53 -44.30 22.84
C HIS A 97 -4.98 -43.95 21.41
N GLN A 98 -5.56 -44.90 20.69
CA GLN A 98 -6.09 -44.67 19.36
C GLN A 98 -7.26 -43.67 19.35
N GLN A 99 -8.15 -43.75 20.34
CA GLN A 99 -9.25 -42.81 20.50
C GLN A 99 -8.74 -41.40 20.82
N GLN A 100 -7.74 -41.28 21.70
CA GLN A 100 -7.10 -40.01 22.01
C GLN A 100 -6.41 -39.41 20.78
N GLN A 101 -5.72 -40.23 19.99
CA GLN A 101 -5.07 -39.80 18.75
C GLN A 101 -6.10 -39.33 17.72
N GLN A 102 -7.22 -40.04 17.54
CA GLN A 102 -8.32 -39.60 16.67
C GLN A 102 -8.92 -38.28 17.15
N GLN A 103 -9.15 -38.12 18.46
CA GLN A 103 -9.69 -36.89 19.01
C GLN A 103 -8.73 -35.71 18.79
N GLN A 104 -7.43 -35.92 18.99
CA GLN A 104 -6.41 -34.90 18.74
C GLN A 104 -6.35 -34.53 17.26
N GLN A 105 -6.42 -35.52 16.36
CA GLN A 105 -6.46 -35.28 14.91
C GLN A 105 -7.71 -34.49 14.50
N GLN A 106 -8.87 -34.83 15.05
CA GLN A 106 -10.12 -34.12 14.80
C GLN A 106 -10.05 -32.67 15.31
N GLN A 107 -9.50 -32.45 16.50
CA GLN A 107 -9.30 -31.12 17.06
C GLN A 107 -8.34 -30.28 16.20
N GLN A 108 -7.24 -30.88 15.73
CA GLN A 108 -6.30 -30.20 14.83
C GLN A 108 -6.95 -29.85 13.49
N GLN A 109 -7.75 -30.76 12.92
CA GLN A 109 -8.49 -30.49 11.68
C GLN A 109 -9.53 -29.38 11.87
N GLN A 110 -10.25 -29.37 12.99
CA GLN A 110 -11.20 -28.30 13.32
C GLN A 110 -10.50 -26.95 13.50
N GLN A 111 -9.35 -26.93 14.18
CA GLN A 111 -8.56 -25.71 14.34
C GLN A 111 -8.05 -25.19 12.99
N GLN A 112 -7.58 -26.08 12.11
CA GLN A 112 -7.15 -25.72 10.77
C GLN A 112 -8.32 -25.16 9.93
N GLN A 113 -9.51 -25.76 10.03
CA GLN A 113 -10.70 -25.27 9.36
C GLN A 113 -11.13 -23.89 9.88
N GLN A 114 -11.09 -23.67 11.20
CA GLN A 114 -11.36 -22.35 11.79
C GLN A 114 -10.36 -21.31 11.32
N GLN A 115 -9.06 -21.63 11.27
CA GLN A 115 -8.05 -20.71 10.74
C GLN A 115 -8.30 -20.37 9.26
N GLN A 116 -8.66 -21.35 8.44
CA GLN A 116 -9.02 -21.09 7.03
C GLN A 116 -10.26 -20.20 6.92
N GLN A 117 -11.30 -20.44 7.73
CA GLN A 117 -12.50 -19.59 7.76
C GLN A 117 -12.19 -18.17 8.23
N ALA A 118 -11.39 -18.01 9.28
CA ALA A 118 -10.98 -16.69 9.78
C ALA A 118 -10.16 -15.92 8.74
N LEU A 119 -9.24 -16.60 8.04
CA LEU A 119 -8.48 -16.01 6.95
C LEU A 119 -9.41 -15.58 5.80
N GLN A 120 -10.37 -16.43 5.41
CA GLN A 120 -11.33 -16.11 4.36
C GLN A 120 -12.22 -14.91 4.72
N GLN A 121 -12.68 -14.84 5.98
CA GLN A 121 -13.46 -13.69 6.48
C GLN A 121 -12.63 -12.40 6.48
N SER A 122 -11.37 -12.45 6.94
CA SER A 122 -10.46 -11.32 6.92
C SER A 122 -10.19 -10.81 5.49
N LEU A 123 -9.99 -11.72 4.55
CA LEU A 123 -9.83 -11.40 3.13
C LEU A 123 -11.09 -10.74 2.56
N GLN A 124 -12.27 -11.26 2.89
CA GLN A 124 -13.53 -10.70 2.44
C GLN A 124 -13.78 -9.30 3.03
N GLN A 125 -13.43 -9.09 4.30
CA GLN A 125 -13.51 -7.77 4.94
C GLN A 125 -12.55 -6.78 4.29
N THR A 126 -11.31 -7.20 4.01
CA THR A 126 -10.31 -6.37 3.32
C THR A 126 -10.80 -5.97 1.93
N LEU A 127 -11.40 -6.91 1.19
CA LEU A 127 -12.00 -6.64 -0.12
C LEU A 127 -13.16 -5.65 -0.02
N GLN A 128 -14.05 -5.81 0.97
CA GLN A 128 -15.16 -4.87 1.20
C GLN A 128 -14.67 -3.45 1.52
N VAL A 129 -13.65 -3.31 2.37
CA VAL A 129 -13.05 -2.01 2.68
C VAL A 129 -12.43 -1.38 1.43
N SER A 130 -11.68 -2.15 0.66
CA SER A 130 -11.09 -1.68 -0.60
C SER A 130 -12.16 -1.24 -1.60
N GLN A 131 -13.25 -1.99 -1.74
CA GLN A 131 -14.38 -1.63 -2.60
C GLN A 131 -15.08 -0.35 -2.12
N ALA A 132 -15.32 -0.21 -0.81
CA ALA A 132 -15.93 1.00 -0.24
C ALA A 132 -15.04 2.24 -0.46
N GLN A 133 -13.73 2.10 -0.29
CA GLN A 133 -12.76 3.16 -0.60
C GLN A 133 -12.81 3.56 -2.08
N ALA A 134 -12.82 2.58 -3.00
CA ALA A 134 -12.93 2.85 -4.42
C ALA A 134 -14.24 3.58 -4.78
N GLN A 135 -15.36 3.17 -4.18
CA GLN A 135 -16.66 3.85 -4.36
C GLN A 135 -16.62 5.29 -3.84
N ALA A 136 -16.01 5.52 -2.67
CA ALA A 136 -15.85 6.86 -2.11
C ALA A 136 -15.01 7.77 -3.01
N ILE A 137 -13.94 7.25 -3.61
CA ILE A 137 -13.12 7.99 -4.58
C ILE A 137 -13.94 8.37 -5.81
N VAL A 138 -14.71 7.43 -6.37
CA VAL A 138 -15.58 7.70 -7.53
C VAL A 138 -16.64 8.74 -7.19
N GLN A 139 -17.26 8.66 -6.01
CA GLN A 139 -18.23 9.65 -5.56
C GLN A 139 -17.61 11.04 -5.37
N ALA A 140 -16.42 11.12 -4.76
CA ALA A 140 -15.69 12.37 -4.59
C ALA A 140 -15.33 12.99 -5.95
N GLN A 141 -14.89 12.17 -6.91
CA GLN A 141 -14.60 12.62 -8.26
C GLN A 141 -15.86 13.14 -8.99
N ALA A 142 -16.99 12.46 -8.83
CA ALA A 142 -18.26 12.91 -9.40
C ALA A 142 -18.74 14.23 -8.78
N ALA A 143 -18.59 14.40 -7.45
CA ALA A 143 -18.92 15.65 -6.77
C ALA A 143 -18.03 16.81 -7.26
N LEU A 144 -16.73 16.57 -7.43
CA LEU A 144 -15.80 17.56 -7.97
C LEU A 144 -16.17 17.94 -9.42
N GLN A 145 -16.52 16.97 -10.27
CA GLN A 145 -17.00 17.24 -11.62
C GLN A 145 -18.27 18.09 -11.62
N GLN A 146 -19.21 17.82 -10.71
CA GLN A 146 -20.42 18.63 -10.58
C GLN A 146 -20.10 20.06 -10.12
N GLN A 147 -19.19 20.25 -9.16
CA GLN A 147 -18.76 21.59 -8.74
C GLN A 147 -18.10 22.38 -9.88
N VAL A 148 -17.23 21.74 -10.66
CA VAL A 148 -16.60 22.37 -11.83
C VAL A 148 -17.67 22.77 -12.86
N ALA A 149 -18.63 21.89 -13.15
CA ALA A 149 -19.71 22.19 -14.08
C ALA A 149 -20.59 23.37 -13.61
N GLN A 150 -20.94 23.40 -12.31
CA GLN A 150 -21.71 24.50 -11.72
C GLN A 150 -20.94 25.82 -11.78
N THR A 151 -19.65 25.81 -11.44
CA THR A 151 -18.80 27.01 -11.49
C THR A 151 -18.69 27.54 -12.92
N LEU A 152 -18.51 26.65 -13.90
CA LEU A 152 -18.47 27.03 -15.31
C LEU A 152 -19.80 27.63 -15.77
N GLN A 153 -20.92 27.04 -15.36
CA GLN A 153 -22.25 27.56 -15.68
C GLN A 153 -22.48 28.94 -15.07
N GLN A 154 -22.10 29.15 -13.80
CA GLN A 154 -22.21 30.44 -13.13
C GLN A 154 -21.34 31.50 -13.82
N GLN A 155 -20.12 31.14 -14.23
CA GLN A 155 -19.24 32.06 -14.95
C GLN A 155 -19.82 32.44 -16.32
N GLN A 156 -20.42 31.49 -17.05
CA GLN A 156 -21.13 31.78 -18.30
C GLN A 156 -22.33 32.71 -18.10
N GLN A 157 -23.14 32.47 -17.06
CA GLN A 157 -24.27 33.35 -16.72
C GLN A 157 -23.80 34.76 -16.37
N THR A 158 -22.75 34.88 -15.55
CA THR A 158 -22.16 36.16 -15.18
C THR A 158 -21.63 36.91 -16.40
N LEU A 159 -20.94 36.21 -17.31
CA LEU A 159 -20.46 36.81 -18.55
C LEU A 159 -21.60 37.29 -19.45
N HIS A 160 -22.68 36.49 -19.55
CA HIS A 160 -23.86 36.86 -20.32
C HIS A 160 -24.54 38.12 -19.75
N GLU A 161 -24.70 38.18 -18.42
CA GLU A 161 -25.29 39.31 -17.74
C GLU A 161 -24.44 40.58 -17.88
N GLN A 162 -23.11 40.46 -17.75
CA GLN A 162 -22.20 41.58 -17.99
C GLN A 162 -22.27 42.09 -19.44
N LEU A 163 -22.33 41.19 -20.42
CA LEU A 163 -22.46 41.56 -21.83
C LEU A 163 -23.77 42.34 -22.06
N GLN A 164 -24.87 41.85 -21.49
CA GLN A 164 -26.18 42.48 -21.58
C GLN A 164 -26.19 43.86 -20.89
N ALA A 165 -25.57 43.98 -19.72
CA ALA A 165 -25.45 45.24 -19.00
C ALA A 165 -24.64 46.28 -19.79
N VAL A 166 -23.51 45.88 -20.40
CA VAL A 166 -22.71 46.77 -21.27
C VAL A 166 -23.52 47.21 -22.48
N GLN A 167 -24.24 46.29 -23.13
CA GLN A 167 -25.10 46.62 -24.26
C GLN A 167 -26.19 47.63 -23.86
N GLN A 168 -26.84 47.43 -22.72
CA GLN A 168 -27.86 48.33 -22.20
C GLN A 168 -27.28 49.70 -21.86
N GLN A 169 -26.09 49.75 -21.26
CA GLN A 169 -25.39 50.99 -20.95
C GLN A 169 -25.00 51.75 -22.22
N GLN A 170 -24.56 51.05 -23.28
CA GLN A 170 -24.29 51.68 -24.58
C GLN A 170 -25.54 52.25 -25.23
N ILE A 171 -26.67 51.54 -25.17
CA ILE A 171 -27.97 52.02 -25.67
C ILE A 171 -28.40 53.27 -24.89
N GLN A 172 -28.31 53.25 -23.56
CA GLN A 172 -28.63 54.40 -22.71
C GLN A 172 -27.71 55.60 -23.00
N ALA A 173 -26.41 55.38 -23.14
CA ALA A 173 -25.47 56.43 -23.48
C ALA A 173 -25.73 57.02 -24.88
N ALA A 174 -26.13 56.20 -25.86
CA ALA A 174 -26.52 56.66 -27.19
C ALA A 174 -27.80 57.52 -27.13
N LEU A 175 -28.81 57.08 -26.37
CA LEU A 175 -30.03 57.85 -26.11
C LEU A 175 -29.72 59.20 -25.43
N GLN A 176 -28.87 59.20 -24.40
CA GLN A 176 -28.45 60.43 -23.71
C GLN A 176 -27.69 61.39 -24.64
N ARG A 177 -26.83 60.86 -25.52
CA ARG A 177 -26.16 61.68 -26.53
C ARG A 177 -27.17 62.28 -27.51
N GLN A 178 -28.15 61.51 -27.96
CA GLN A 178 -29.21 62.02 -28.83
C GLN A 178 -30.04 63.11 -28.12
N SER A 179 -30.43 62.91 -26.86
CA SER A 179 -31.15 63.94 -26.10
C SER A 179 -30.30 65.18 -25.87
N ALA A 180 -29.00 65.03 -25.57
CA ALA A 180 -28.07 66.15 -25.41
C ALA A 180 -27.91 66.92 -26.72
N THR A 181 -27.79 66.24 -27.87
CA THR A 181 -27.76 66.92 -29.18
C THR A 181 -29.05 67.64 -29.49
N LEU A 182 -30.21 67.12 -29.10
CA LEU A 182 -31.49 67.81 -29.27
C LEU A 182 -31.58 69.06 -28.38
N GLN A 183 -31.14 68.97 -27.13
CA GLN A 183 -31.04 70.12 -26.22
C GLN A 183 -30.05 71.16 -26.71
N GLU A 184 -28.89 70.73 -27.22
CA GLU A 184 -27.89 71.61 -27.80
C GLU A 184 -28.42 72.29 -29.07
N LEU A 185 -29.19 71.58 -29.92
CA LEU A 185 -29.87 72.19 -31.07
C LEU A 185 -30.92 73.21 -30.64
N GLN A 186 -31.69 72.94 -29.58
CA GLN A 186 -32.65 73.90 -29.02
C GLN A 186 -31.93 75.13 -28.44
N HIS A 187 -30.86 74.92 -27.69
CA HIS A 187 -30.04 75.98 -27.14
C HIS A 187 -29.35 76.78 -28.24
N GLN A 188 -28.84 76.12 -29.28
CA GLN A 188 -28.22 76.76 -30.43
C GLN A 188 -29.24 77.51 -31.29
N ALA A 189 -30.49 77.04 -31.38
CA ALA A 189 -31.58 77.80 -32.00
C ALA A 189 -31.93 79.07 -31.19
N GLN A 190 -31.95 78.98 -29.85
CA GLN A 190 -32.09 80.14 -28.96
C GLN A 190 -30.87 81.09 -29.08
N GLN A 191 -29.66 80.53 -29.14
CA GLN A 191 -28.42 81.28 -29.29
C GLN A 191 -28.28 81.87 -30.69
N GLN A 192 -28.78 81.23 -31.75
CA GLN A 192 -28.88 81.79 -33.09
C GLN A 192 -29.95 82.88 -33.17
N ALA A 193 -31.03 82.82 -32.38
CA ALA A 193 -31.94 83.96 -32.22
C ALA A 193 -31.22 85.17 -31.56
N LEU A 194 -30.29 84.92 -30.64
CA LEU A 194 -29.42 85.94 -30.04
C LEU A 194 -28.27 86.39 -30.98
N LEU A 195 -27.64 85.48 -31.72
CA LEU A 195 -26.53 85.72 -32.65
C LEU A 195 -26.99 86.19 -34.04
N ALA A 196 -28.27 86.11 -34.38
CA ALA A 196 -28.85 86.86 -35.49
C ALA A 196 -28.74 88.39 -35.26
N GLN A 197 -28.40 88.82 -34.03
CA GLN A 197 -27.97 90.18 -33.72
C GLN A 197 -26.44 90.40 -33.79
N ALA A 198 -25.61 89.38 -34.03
CA ALA A 198 -24.15 89.51 -34.04
C ALA A 198 -23.48 88.55 -35.04
N GLN A 199 -23.09 89.10 -36.19
CA GLN A 199 -22.57 88.38 -37.36
C GLN A 199 -21.23 87.64 -37.16
N ALA A 200 -21.14 86.49 -37.86
CA ALA A 200 -20.02 85.93 -38.65
C ALA A 200 -18.62 85.69 -38.03
N THR A 201 -18.14 84.43 -38.02
CA THR A 201 -16.97 83.93 -38.82
C THR A 201 -16.46 82.51 -38.46
N VAL A 202 -16.14 81.73 -39.51
CA VAL A 202 -15.07 80.71 -39.70
C VAL A 202 -15.16 79.28 -39.09
N LYS A 203 -15.00 78.29 -40.00
CA LYS A 203 -14.94 76.81 -39.85
C LYS A 203 -13.52 76.32 -39.52
N GLN A 204 -13.35 75.17 -38.83
CA GLN A 204 -12.19 74.24 -38.97
C GLN A 204 -12.53 72.77 -38.56
N LYS A 205 -11.73 71.82 -39.09
CA LYS A 205 -11.93 70.36 -39.22
C LYS A 205 -11.57 69.54 -37.95
N MET A 206 -12.30 68.42 -37.72
CA MET A 206 -11.99 67.41 -36.68
C MET A 206 -10.90 66.39 -37.09
N PRO A 207 -10.09 65.88 -36.14
CA PRO A 207 -9.15 64.79 -36.38
C PRO A 207 -9.78 63.40 -36.18
N ARG A 208 -9.19 62.44 -36.89
CA ARG A 208 -9.56 61.03 -36.97
C ARG A 208 -9.42 60.33 -35.61
N ALA A 209 -10.52 59.83 -35.04
CA ALA A 209 -10.54 59.06 -33.80
C ALA A 209 -9.66 57.81 -33.94
N ARG A 210 -8.61 57.71 -33.11
CA ARG A 210 -7.90 56.44 -32.89
C ARG A 210 -8.67 55.69 -31.82
N ALA A 211 -9.08 54.48 -32.14
CA ALA A 211 -9.68 53.58 -31.18
C ALA A 211 -8.72 53.43 -30.00
N TYR A 212 -9.27 53.65 -28.80
CA TYR A 212 -8.66 53.44 -27.49
C TYR A 212 -7.85 54.60 -26.89
N ASN A 213 -8.21 54.97 -25.65
CA ASN A 213 -7.57 56.00 -24.80
C ASN A 213 -6.16 55.62 -24.34
N LYS A 214 -5.33 55.01 -25.20
CA LYS A 214 -3.94 54.72 -24.88
C LYS A 214 -3.12 56.02 -24.97
N PRO A 215 -2.43 56.44 -23.90
CA PRO A 215 -1.51 57.56 -23.92
C PRO A 215 -0.54 57.50 -25.09
N ARG A 216 -0.35 58.62 -25.79
CA ARG A 216 0.62 58.71 -26.88
C ARG A 216 2.02 58.52 -26.30
N GLY A 217 2.79 57.59 -26.86
CA GLY A 217 4.15 57.30 -26.41
C GLY A 217 5.05 58.53 -26.32
N ARG A 218 6.00 58.49 -25.37
CA ARG A 218 7.07 59.47 -25.21
C ARG A 218 7.76 59.78 -26.53
N MET A 219 7.85 61.05 -26.89
CA MET A 219 8.68 61.57 -27.96
C MET A 219 10.07 61.88 -27.44
N THR A 220 11.09 61.45 -28.19
CA THR A 220 12.49 61.77 -27.91
C THR A 220 12.85 63.15 -28.46
N ALA A 221 13.98 63.72 -28.01
CA ALA A 221 14.48 65.01 -28.49
C ALA A 221 14.65 65.01 -30.01
N TYR A 222 15.23 63.93 -30.55
CA TYR A 222 15.35 63.72 -31.99
C TYR A 222 13.98 63.63 -32.70
N ALA A 223 12.96 63.02 -32.08
CA ALA A 223 11.62 62.93 -32.68
C ALA A 223 10.95 64.30 -32.80
N PHE A 224 11.09 65.17 -31.79
CA PHE A 224 10.65 66.57 -31.88
C PHE A 224 11.41 67.33 -32.96
N PHE A 225 12.73 67.14 -33.04
CA PHE A 225 13.55 67.74 -34.08
C PHE A 225 13.12 67.32 -35.49
N VAL A 226 12.94 66.02 -35.74
CA VAL A 226 12.45 65.51 -37.04
C VAL A 226 11.07 66.06 -37.35
N GLN A 227 10.19 66.22 -36.36
CA GLN A 227 8.88 66.85 -36.56
C GLN A 227 9.02 68.31 -37.01
N THR A 228 9.84 69.11 -36.34
CA THR A 228 10.09 70.51 -36.75
C THR A 228 10.70 70.59 -38.15
N CYS A 229 11.62 69.68 -38.48
CA CYS A 229 12.19 69.59 -39.83
C CYS A 229 11.15 69.22 -40.89
N ARG A 230 10.17 68.37 -40.56
CA ARG A 230 9.06 68.02 -41.46
C ARG A 230 8.11 69.19 -41.68
N GLU A 231 7.78 69.92 -40.63
CA GLU A 231 6.90 71.10 -40.70
C GLU A 231 7.53 72.22 -41.52
N GLU A 232 8.82 72.49 -41.30
CA GLU A 232 9.60 73.44 -42.10
C GLU A 232 9.66 73.05 -43.58
N HIS A 233 9.89 71.77 -43.87
CA HIS A 233 9.91 71.28 -45.26
C HIS A 233 8.53 71.37 -45.91
N LYS A 234 7.46 71.03 -45.19
CA LYS A 234 6.08 71.15 -45.70
C LYS A 234 5.67 72.59 -45.95
N LYS A 235 6.19 73.55 -45.17
CA LYS A 235 5.94 74.98 -45.36
C LYS A 235 6.71 75.54 -46.57
N LYS A 236 7.94 75.08 -46.79
CA LYS A 236 8.81 75.53 -47.89
C LYS A 236 8.53 74.83 -49.22
N HIS A 237 8.04 73.60 -49.17
CA HIS A 237 7.70 72.79 -50.34
C HIS A 237 6.32 72.12 -50.13
N PRO A 238 5.21 72.87 -50.26
CA PRO A 238 3.86 72.32 -50.04
C PRO A 238 3.45 71.26 -51.05
N ASP A 239 3.94 71.35 -52.29
CA ASP A 239 3.55 70.47 -53.41
C ASP A 239 4.61 69.40 -53.76
N GLU A 240 5.77 69.38 -53.09
CA GLU A 240 6.82 68.39 -53.34
C GLU A 240 6.66 67.15 -52.45
N ASN A 241 6.53 65.99 -53.08
CA ASN A 241 6.32 64.74 -52.37
C ASN A 241 7.64 64.22 -51.79
N VAL A 242 7.80 64.33 -50.47
CA VAL A 242 9.06 64.04 -49.79
C VAL A 242 9.37 62.54 -49.76
N VAL A 243 10.47 62.12 -50.41
CA VAL A 243 10.96 60.75 -50.30
C VAL A 243 11.53 60.50 -48.90
N PHE A 244 10.81 59.71 -48.10
CA PHE A 244 11.09 59.46 -46.68
C PHE A 244 12.55 59.04 -46.40
N ALA A 245 13.12 58.18 -47.24
CA ALA A 245 14.49 57.69 -47.08
C ALA A 245 15.54 58.80 -47.24
N ALA A 246 15.36 59.71 -48.20
CA ALA A 246 16.26 60.84 -48.42
C ALA A 246 16.10 61.90 -47.32
N PHE A 247 14.86 62.16 -46.89
CA PHE A 247 14.55 63.10 -45.83
C PHE A 247 15.09 62.66 -44.47
N SER A 248 14.99 61.37 -44.14
CA SER A 248 15.52 60.82 -42.89
C SER A 248 17.05 60.95 -42.81
N LYS A 249 17.77 60.78 -43.94
CA LYS A 249 19.23 60.99 -43.99
C LYS A 249 19.60 62.46 -43.75
N LYS A 250 18.93 63.39 -44.43
CA LYS A 250 19.12 64.84 -44.22
C LYS A 250 18.83 65.28 -42.78
N CYS A 251 17.81 64.70 -42.13
CA CYS A 251 17.52 64.97 -40.72
C CYS A 251 18.61 64.44 -39.79
N ALA A 252 19.13 63.23 -40.04
CA ALA A 252 20.20 62.67 -39.21
C ALA A 252 21.50 63.49 -39.32
N GLU A 253 21.89 63.90 -40.52
CA GLU A 253 23.05 64.77 -40.76
C GLU A 253 22.89 66.13 -40.06
N ARG A 254 21.70 66.74 -40.17
CA ARG A 254 21.40 68.01 -39.52
C ARG A 254 21.40 67.89 -37.99
N TRP A 255 20.84 66.82 -37.43
CA TRP A 255 20.89 66.58 -35.99
C TRP A 255 22.33 66.43 -35.50
N ASN A 256 23.18 65.72 -36.24
CA ASN A 256 24.57 65.53 -35.83
C ASN A 256 25.41 66.81 -35.92
N THR A 257 25.14 67.68 -36.90
CA THR A 257 25.84 68.97 -37.09
C THR A 257 25.31 70.10 -36.22
N MET A 258 24.16 69.94 -35.57
CA MET A 258 23.60 70.93 -34.65
C MET A 258 24.40 71.04 -33.35
N SER A 259 24.52 72.28 -32.87
CA SER A 259 25.21 72.58 -31.62
C SER A 259 24.45 72.03 -30.41
N GLU A 260 25.17 71.72 -29.33
CA GLU A 260 24.57 71.19 -28.10
C GLU A 260 23.50 72.14 -27.53
N LYS A 261 23.68 73.45 -27.69
CA LYS A 261 22.70 74.47 -27.27
C LYS A 261 21.39 74.39 -28.06
N GLU A 262 21.43 74.05 -29.34
CA GLU A 262 20.22 73.88 -30.16
C GLU A 262 19.54 72.54 -29.86
N LYS A 263 20.33 71.49 -29.62
CA LYS A 263 19.81 70.19 -29.17
C LYS A 263 19.16 70.29 -27.79
N GLN A 264 19.71 71.12 -26.90
CA GLN A 264 19.20 71.32 -25.54
C GLN A 264 17.72 71.73 -25.54
N ARG A 265 17.30 72.60 -26.46
CA ARG A 265 15.89 72.99 -26.62
C ARG A 265 14.99 71.78 -26.91
N PHE A 266 15.46 70.83 -27.73
CA PHE A 266 14.72 69.60 -28.02
C PHE A 266 14.79 68.58 -26.88
N HIS A 267 15.89 68.55 -26.11
CA HIS A 267 15.99 67.77 -24.88
C HIS A 267 14.99 68.23 -23.82
N GLU A 268 14.82 69.53 -23.64
CA GLU A 268 13.81 70.10 -22.74
C GLU A 268 12.39 69.75 -23.18
N MET A 269 12.08 69.84 -24.49
CA MET A 269 10.79 69.40 -25.03
C MET A 269 10.54 67.90 -24.80
N ALA A 270 11.57 67.07 -24.94
CA ALA A 270 11.48 65.64 -24.69
C ALA A 270 11.24 65.31 -23.20
N GLU A 271 11.88 66.05 -22.28
CA GLU A 271 11.64 65.90 -20.85
C GLU A 271 10.22 66.34 -20.46
N GLN A 272 9.68 67.39 -21.08
CA GLN A 272 8.27 67.79 -20.88
C GLN A 272 7.29 66.73 -21.41
N ASP A 273 7.52 66.17 -22.60
CA ASP A 273 6.67 65.09 -23.14
C ASP A 273 6.80 63.79 -22.34
N LYS A 274 7.98 63.54 -21.76
CA LYS A 274 8.19 62.48 -20.77
C LYS A 274 7.31 62.68 -19.54
N ARG A 275 7.25 63.88 -18.95
CA ARG A 275 6.34 64.16 -17.82
C ARG A 275 4.87 64.01 -18.21
N ARG A 276 4.48 64.50 -19.39
CA ARG A 276 3.13 64.28 -19.95
C ARG A 276 2.80 62.79 -20.02
N PHE A 277 3.68 62.00 -20.64
CA PHE A 277 3.48 60.57 -20.81
C PHE A 277 3.44 59.82 -19.47
N ASP A 278 4.31 60.18 -18.53
CA ASP A 278 4.35 59.54 -17.21
C ASP A 278 3.05 59.83 -16.42
N LEU A 279 2.52 61.07 -16.48
CA LEU A 279 1.21 61.43 -15.90
C LEU A 279 0.03 60.76 -16.61
N GLU A 280 0.02 60.72 -17.94
CA GLU A 280 -1.01 60.04 -18.72
C GLU A 280 -0.99 58.52 -18.47
N MET A 281 0.20 57.94 -18.26
CA MET A 281 0.36 56.52 -17.93
C MET A 281 -0.09 56.20 -16.50
N GLN A 282 0.14 57.10 -15.54
CA GLN A 282 -0.32 56.94 -14.15
C GLN A 282 -1.86 56.84 -14.06
N ASN A 283 -2.57 57.56 -14.92
CA ASN A 283 -4.03 57.55 -14.98
C ASN A 283 -4.60 56.52 -15.97
N TYR A 284 -3.75 55.76 -16.66
CA TYR A 284 -4.18 54.79 -17.66
C TYR A 284 -4.28 53.38 -17.07
N VAL A 285 -5.52 52.86 -17.03
CA VAL A 285 -5.79 51.44 -16.71
C VAL A 285 -5.94 50.68 -18.03
N PRO A 286 -5.00 49.77 -18.37
CA PRO A 286 -5.13 48.94 -19.57
C PRO A 286 -6.32 47.98 -19.40
N PRO A 287 -7.27 47.93 -20.35
CA PRO A 287 -8.34 46.94 -20.32
C PRO A 287 -7.80 45.52 -20.55
N LYS A 288 -8.47 44.56 -19.91
CA LYS A 288 -8.03 43.18 -19.62
C LYS A 288 -7.61 42.36 -20.85
N ASP A 289 -8.04 42.74 -22.06
CA ASP A 289 -7.88 41.94 -23.28
C ASP A 289 -6.73 42.40 -24.21
N MET A 290 -5.98 43.45 -23.85
CA MET A 290 -4.91 43.94 -24.72
C MET A 290 -3.60 43.16 -24.54
N LYS A 291 -3.28 42.30 -25.53
CA LYS A 291 -1.95 41.69 -25.69
C LYS A 291 -0.90 42.78 -25.91
N VAL A 292 -0.10 43.08 -24.87
CA VAL A 292 1.05 43.99 -24.96
C VAL A 292 2.09 43.39 -25.92
N ARG A 293 2.11 43.85 -27.17
CA ARG A 293 3.17 43.52 -28.14
C ARG A 293 4.49 44.17 -27.67
N GLY A 294 5.50 43.36 -27.34
CA GLY A 294 6.88 43.83 -27.15
C GLY A 294 7.67 43.22 -25.99
N ARG A 295 7.02 42.71 -24.93
CA ARG A 295 7.68 41.79 -23.99
C ARG A 295 7.45 40.37 -24.50
N LYS A 296 8.52 39.59 -24.67
CA LYS A 296 8.42 38.14 -24.86
C LYS A 296 7.69 37.62 -23.62
N ARG A 297 6.36 37.47 -23.69
CA ARG A 297 5.55 36.91 -22.62
C ARG A 297 6.22 35.58 -22.29
N GLN A 298 6.66 35.40 -21.05
CA GLN A 298 6.86 34.04 -20.55
C GLN A 298 5.56 33.32 -20.89
N GLN A 299 5.64 32.30 -21.74
CA GLN A 299 4.47 31.46 -21.97
C GLN A 299 4.02 30.99 -20.60
N MET A 300 2.75 31.21 -20.26
CA MET A 300 2.09 30.48 -19.20
C MET A 300 2.40 29.01 -19.48
N LYS A 301 3.23 28.41 -18.63
CA LYS A 301 3.60 27.01 -18.78
C LYS A 301 2.32 26.21 -18.59
N ASP A 302 2.09 25.24 -19.47
CA ASP A 302 0.93 24.35 -19.37
C ASP A 302 0.97 23.66 -17.98
N PRO A 303 -0.10 23.74 -17.17
CA PRO A 303 -0.16 23.06 -15.88
C PRO A 303 0.09 21.55 -15.97
N ASN A 304 -0.12 20.93 -17.14
CA ASN A 304 0.07 19.50 -17.36
C ASN A 304 1.44 19.14 -17.94
N ALA A 305 2.33 20.11 -18.19
CA ALA A 305 3.66 19.83 -18.68
C ALA A 305 4.56 19.25 -17.57
N PRO A 306 5.34 18.18 -17.85
CA PRO A 306 6.33 17.65 -16.91
C PRO A 306 7.26 18.76 -16.39
N LYS A 307 7.52 18.76 -15.09
CA LYS A 307 8.41 19.74 -14.45
C LYS A 307 9.84 19.51 -14.97
N ARG A 308 10.51 20.58 -15.38
CA ARG A 308 11.89 20.54 -15.88
C ARG A 308 12.82 19.79 -14.92
N SER A 309 13.77 19.03 -15.46
CA SER A 309 14.80 18.40 -14.64
C SER A 309 15.67 19.44 -13.92
N LEU A 310 16.10 19.08 -12.72
CA LEU A 310 16.99 19.83 -11.85
C LEU A 310 18.45 19.47 -12.17
N SER A 311 19.29 20.50 -12.23
CA SER A 311 20.74 20.34 -12.34
C SER A 311 21.34 19.85 -11.02
N ALA A 312 22.53 19.25 -11.06
CA ALA A 312 23.30 18.81 -9.89
C ALA A 312 23.43 19.91 -8.83
N PHE A 313 23.66 21.15 -9.25
CA PHE A 313 23.71 22.30 -8.34
C PHE A 313 22.38 22.54 -7.61
N PHE A 314 21.24 22.37 -8.29
CA PHE A 314 19.93 22.58 -7.66
C PHE A 314 19.57 21.46 -6.68
N TRP A 315 19.97 20.21 -6.96
CA TRP A 315 19.88 19.13 -5.99
C TRP A 315 20.71 19.41 -4.74
N PHE A 316 21.96 19.87 -4.92
CA PHE A 316 22.80 20.31 -3.81
C PHE A 316 22.16 21.47 -3.02
N CYS A 317 21.61 22.48 -3.69
CA CYS A 317 20.93 23.58 -3.03
C CYS A 317 19.69 23.13 -2.26
N ASN A 318 18.97 22.10 -2.71
CA ASN A 318 17.77 21.62 -2.01
C ASN A 318 18.14 21.04 -0.63
N ASP A 319 19.20 20.24 -0.58
CA ASP A 319 19.63 19.56 0.64
C ASP A 319 20.39 20.51 1.61
N GLU A 320 21.13 21.48 1.06
CA GLU A 320 21.97 22.37 1.86
C GLU A 320 21.27 23.67 2.27
N ARG A 321 20.20 24.10 1.58
CA ARG A 321 19.49 25.36 1.90
C ARG A 321 18.99 25.36 3.34
N SER A 322 18.35 24.28 3.79
CA SER A 322 17.83 24.17 5.17
C SER A 322 18.96 24.22 6.19
N LYS A 323 20.12 23.63 5.87
CA LYS A 323 21.31 23.66 6.73
C LYS A 323 21.93 25.05 6.79
N VAL A 324 22.01 25.77 5.66
CA VAL A 324 22.53 27.15 5.64
C VAL A 324 21.60 28.09 6.39
N LYS A 325 20.28 27.94 6.24
CA LYS A 325 19.26 28.73 6.96
C LYS A 325 19.27 28.45 8.46
N ALA A 326 19.43 27.19 8.87
CA ALA A 326 19.54 26.83 10.29
C ALA A 326 20.81 27.41 10.95
N ASN A 327 21.93 27.41 10.22
CA ASN A 327 23.19 27.97 10.72
C ASN A 327 23.22 29.52 10.67
N ASN A 328 22.44 30.14 9.79
CA ASN A 328 22.39 31.60 9.63
C ASN A 328 20.92 32.04 9.42
N PRO A 329 20.11 32.07 10.49
CA PRO A 329 18.68 32.41 10.39
C PRO A 329 18.44 33.87 9.97
N GLU A 330 19.44 34.75 10.08
CA GLU A 330 19.38 36.15 9.61
C GLU A 330 19.63 36.31 8.11
N TYR A 331 20.09 35.26 7.40
CA TYR A 331 20.37 35.37 5.98
C TYR A 331 19.09 35.42 5.16
N THR A 332 19.01 36.41 4.29
CA THR A 332 17.94 36.48 3.29
C THR A 332 18.11 35.36 2.27
N MET A 333 17.04 35.01 1.55
CA MET A 333 17.10 33.98 0.50
C MET A 333 18.18 34.26 -0.56
N GLY A 334 18.46 35.54 -0.83
CA GLY A 334 19.54 35.96 -1.72
C GLY A 334 20.94 35.67 -1.16
N ASP A 335 21.15 35.83 0.14
CA ASP A 335 22.43 35.58 0.79
C ASP A 335 22.68 34.08 1.00
N ILE A 336 21.63 33.31 1.28
CA ILE A 336 21.68 31.84 1.28
C ILE A 336 22.10 31.32 -0.10
N ALA A 337 21.55 31.87 -1.18
CA ALA A 337 21.91 31.47 -2.54
C ALA A 337 23.39 31.75 -2.88
N LYS A 338 23.94 32.90 -2.43
CA LYS A 338 25.37 33.23 -2.60
C LYS A 338 26.27 32.26 -1.84
N GLU A 339 25.92 31.94 -0.59
CA GLU A 339 26.70 31.00 0.22
C GLU A 339 26.64 29.57 -0.33
N LEU A 340 25.48 29.12 -0.82
CA LEU A 340 25.36 27.82 -1.51
C LEU A 340 26.20 27.77 -2.80
N GLY A 341 26.24 28.86 -3.57
CA GLY A 341 27.12 28.97 -4.74
C GLY A 341 28.61 28.84 -4.38
N ARG A 342 29.04 29.49 -3.30
CA ARG A 342 30.41 29.39 -2.79
C ARG A 342 30.75 27.98 -2.34
N ARG A 343 29.85 27.33 -1.59
CA ARG A 343 30.02 25.95 -1.12
C ARG A 343 30.05 24.95 -2.25
N TRP A 344 29.22 25.12 -3.28
CA TRP A 344 29.26 24.27 -4.47
C TRP A 344 30.58 24.41 -5.24
N ALA A 345 31.09 25.64 -5.39
CA ALA A 345 32.40 25.85 -6.01
C ALA A 345 33.51 25.11 -5.23
N ALA A 346 33.48 25.19 -3.90
CA ALA A 346 34.42 24.54 -2.98
C ALA A 346 34.14 23.05 -2.70
N ALA A 347 33.03 22.48 -3.18
CA ALA A 347 32.66 21.09 -2.88
C ALA A 347 33.60 20.08 -3.57
N ASP A 348 33.85 18.99 -2.86
CA ASP A 348 34.71 17.90 -3.33
C ASP A 348 34.15 17.21 -4.58
N PRO A 349 35.01 16.66 -5.46
CA PRO A 349 34.58 15.94 -6.66
C PRO A 349 33.62 14.78 -6.36
N GLU A 350 33.78 14.11 -5.22
CA GLU A 350 32.90 13.02 -4.79
C GLU A 350 31.49 13.51 -4.46
N THR A 351 31.40 14.64 -3.75
CA THR A 351 30.13 15.30 -3.45
C THR A 351 29.45 15.77 -4.74
N LYS A 352 30.21 16.39 -5.65
CA LYS A 352 29.69 16.80 -6.96
C LYS A 352 29.19 15.62 -7.79
N SER A 353 29.94 14.52 -7.81
CA SER A 353 29.59 13.28 -8.52
C SER A 353 28.28 12.67 -8.03
N LYS A 354 28.04 12.66 -6.71
CA LYS A 354 26.76 12.22 -6.13
C LYS A 354 25.58 13.01 -6.70
N TYR A 355 25.66 14.34 -6.71
CA TYR A 355 24.59 15.20 -7.22
C TYR A 355 24.49 15.20 -8.74
N GLU A 356 25.59 14.93 -9.45
CA GLU A 356 25.60 14.72 -10.89
C GLU A 356 24.84 13.45 -11.27
N SER A 357 25.04 12.35 -10.54
CA SER A 357 24.25 11.12 -10.71
C SER A 357 22.75 11.35 -10.45
N LEU A 358 22.40 12.11 -9.40
CA LEU A 358 21.01 12.46 -9.11
C LEU A 358 20.40 13.33 -10.23
N SER A 359 21.16 14.28 -10.77
CA SER A 359 20.73 15.11 -11.89
C SER A 359 20.53 14.30 -13.17
N GLU A 360 21.39 13.31 -13.42
CA GLU A 360 21.26 12.43 -14.58
C GLU A 360 20.04 11.50 -14.49
N GLN A 361 19.77 10.96 -13.29
CA GLN A 361 18.54 10.21 -13.03
C GLN A 361 17.29 11.08 -13.22
N ASP A 362 17.34 12.32 -12.74
CA ASP A 362 16.25 13.27 -12.86
C ASP A 362 16.01 13.72 -14.32
N LYS A 363 17.09 13.91 -15.09
CA LYS A 363 17.02 14.12 -16.53
C LYS A 363 16.38 12.93 -17.24
N ALA A 364 16.74 11.70 -16.88
CA ALA A 364 16.12 10.50 -17.44
C ALA A 364 14.63 10.36 -17.05
N ARG A 365 14.22 10.85 -15.87
CA ARG A 365 12.81 10.97 -15.49
C ARG A 365 12.08 12.00 -16.36
N TYR A 366 12.62 13.21 -16.49
CA TYR A 366 12.04 14.27 -17.32
C TYR A 366 11.94 13.86 -18.80
N ASP A 367 12.95 13.21 -19.36
CA ASP A 367 12.93 12.75 -20.76
C ASP A 367 11.86 11.67 -20.98
N ARG A 368 11.65 10.78 -20.00
CA ARG A 368 10.55 9.79 -20.02
C ARG A 368 9.18 10.47 -19.95
N GLU A 369 8.99 11.36 -18.98
CA GLU A 369 7.72 12.09 -18.79
C GLU A 369 7.40 13.00 -19.97
N MET A 370 8.39 13.69 -20.54
CA MET A 370 8.23 14.50 -21.75
C MET A 370 7.93 13.67 -22.99
N THR A 371 8.49 12.46 -23.08
CA THR A 371 8.15 11.52 -24.17
C THR A 371 6.70 11.04 -24.04
N ALA A 372 6.22 10.77 -22.81
CA ALA A 372 4.83 10.43 -22.55
C ALA A 372 3.89 11.62 -22.83
N TYR A 373 4.26 12.82 -22.38
CA TYR A 373 3.51 14.06 -22.61
C TYR A 373 3.37 14.40 -24.10
N LYS A 374 4.44 14.26 -24.88
CA LYS A 374 4.42 14.48 -26.34
C LYS A 374 3.61 13.43 -27.11
N LYS A 375 3.39 12.23 -26.55
CA LYS A 375 2.68 11.13 -27.20
C LYS A 375 1.17 11.07 -26.93
N GLY A 376 0.63 11.95 -26.08
CA GLY A 376 -0.81 12.01 -25.78
C GLY A 376 -1.30 10.92 -24.80
N PRO A 377 -2.52 11.07 -24.24
CA PRO A 377 -2.89 10.47 -22.96
C PRO A 377 -3.38 9.02 -23.10
N LEU A 378 -2.46 8.08 -23.35
CA LEU A 378 -2.75 6.64 -23.34
C LEU A 378 -1.66 5.78 -22.67
N ALA A 379 -0.81 6.37 -21.83
CA ALA A 379 0.19 5.61 -21.09
C ALA A 379 0.26 6.01 -19.61
N LEU A 380 -0.62 5.37 -18.82
CA LEU A 380 -0.36 4.83 -17.46
C LEU A 380 -0.29 5.87 -16.31
N THR A 381 -1.17 5.93 -15.30
CA THR A 381 -2.08 4.95 -14.69
C THR A 381 -1.60 3.51 -14.76
N GLN A 382 -0.43 3.25 -14.19
CA GLN A 382 -0.04 2.01 -13.50
C GLN A 382 1.48 1.99 -13.36
N GLN A 383 1.97 2.49 -12.22
CA GLN A 383 3.12 1.97 -11.46
C GLN A 383 3.48 2.97 -10.36
N GLN A 384 2.59 3.09 -9.36
CA GLN A 384 2.99 3.44 -8.00
C GLN A 384 3.13 2.12 -7.25
N ALA A 385 4.36 1.74 -6.90
CA ALA A 385 4.66 0.83 -5.79
C ALA A 385 6.19 0.75 -5.58
N ALA A 386 6.78 1.78 -4.96
CA ALA A 386 8.02 1.64 -4.18
C ALA A 386 8.26 2.90 -3.33
N VAL A 387 7.68 2.88 -2.11
CA VAL A 387 8.23 3.37 -0.83
C VAL A 387 9.03 4.69 -0.83
N VAL A 388 8.45 5.75 -0.27
CA VAL A 388 9.11 6.64 0.71
C VAL A 388 8.08 7.44 1.53
N PRO A 389 8.40 7.81 2.78
CA PRO A 389 7.45 8.27 3.78
C PRO A 389 7.07 9.73 3.61
N ASP A 390 5.87 9.97 4.10
CA ASP A 390 5.25 11.24 4.46
C ASP A 390 6.25 12.24 5.04
N VAL A 391 6.43 13.36 4.36
CA VAL A 391 6.95 14.60 4.95
C VAL A 391 6.06 15.72 4.43
N ASP A 392 5.08 16.07 5.25
CA ASP A 392 4.40 17.36 5.16
C ASP A 392 5.46 18.48 5.19
N GLU A 393 5.52 19.29 4.13
CA GLU A 393 5.93 20.68 4.29
C GLU A 393 5.30 21.52 3.17
N ASP A 394 4.21 22.17 3.56
CA ASP A 394 3.61 23.30 2.88
C ASP A 394 4.68 24.36 2.60
N GLY A 395 4.87 24.71 1.33
CA GLY A 395 5.91 25.63 0.91
C GLY A 395 5.68 26.11 -0.51
N ASP A 396 4.49 26.66 -0.74
CA ASP A 396 4.21 27.51 -1.88
C ASP A 396 5.24 28.66 -1.91
N PHE A 397 6.18 28.60 -2.87
CA PHE A 397 7.08 29.72 -3.16
C PHE A 397 7.04 29.98 -4.66
N ASP A 398 5.96 30.65 -5.04
CA ASP A 398 5.81 31.38 -6.28
C ASP A 398 6.86 32.50 -6.35
N ALA A 399 8.02 32.17 -6.92
CA ALA A 399 9.13 33.08 -7.05
C ALA A 399 8.97 34.00 -8.26
N GLU A 400 7.90 34.80 -8.34
CA GLU A 400 7.83 35.96 -9.25
C GLU A 400 6.90 37.07 -8.72
N GLU A 401 7.20 37.64 -7.55
CA GLU A 401 6.79 39.03 -7.28
C GLU A 401 7.66 39.64 -6.19
N GLU A 402 8.40 40.71 -6.55
CA GLU A 402 8.64 41.92 -5.74
C GLU A 402 9.99 42.56 -6.14
N TYR A 403 9.93 43.44 -7.14
CA TYR A 403 10.79 44.61 -7.18
C TYR A 403 9.89 45.80 -6.83
N LYS A 404 10.01 46.26 -5.58
CA LYS A 404 9.80 47.67 -5.23
C LYS A 404 10.98 48.14 -4.42
#